data_AF-A0A2L2JUA9-F1
#
_entry.id   AF-A0A2L2JUA9-F1
#
_cell.length_a   1.000
_cell.length_b   1.000
_cell.length_c   1.000
_cell.angle_alpha   90.00
_cell.angle_beta   90.00
_cell.angle_gamma   90.00
#
_symmetry.space_group_name_H-M   'P 1'
#
loop_
_entity.id
_entity.type
_entity.pdbx_description
1 polymer ?
#
loop_
_entity_poly.entity_id
_entity_poly.type
_entity_poly.pdbx_seq_one_letter_code
_entity_poly.pdbx_strand_id
1 'polypeptide(L)'
;MYATIARTGLACTAAAAALLLAGCNDIERALNRGGDTPCKDYVQQDPDTKRMTITKFIKQNSGIDSEPAGTAVDATIIQVDLLCAGQRNADTPIKNADVAGIFINK
;
A
#
# COMPACT_ATOMS: atom_id res chain seq x y z
N MET A 1 42.93 9.37 50.00
CA MET A 1 42.55 7.95 49.86
C MET A 1 41.48 7.90 48.77
N TYR A 2 41.88 7.69 47.51
CA TYR A 2 41.59 6.48 46.70
C TYR A 2 40.11 6.11 46.76
N ALA A 3 39.33 6.25 45.68
CA ALA A 3 39.33 5.35 44.53
C ALA A 3 38.46 6.01 43.42
N THR A 4 38.95 6.30 42.22
CA THR A 4 39.20 5.40 41.07
C THR A 4 38.27 5.81 39.93
N ILE A 5 38.89 6.39 38.92
CA ILE A 5 38.34 6.63 37.58
C ILE A 5 37.96 5.26 36.99
N ALA A 6 36.69 5.05 36.68
CA ALA A 6 36.24 3.89 35.90
C ALA A 6 35.55 4.38 34.63
N ARG A 7 36.26 4.20 33.51
CA ARG A 7 35.76 4.34 32.14
C ARG A 7 34.63 3.34 31.90
N THR A 8 33.42 3.83 31.66
CA THR A 8 32.34 3.15 30.94
C THR A 8 31.76 4.22 30.00
N GLY A 9 32.05 4.24 28.69
CA GLY A 9 32.20 3.13 27.77
C GLY A 9 30.84 2.80 27.17
N LEU A 10 30.40 3.65 26.23
CA LEU A 10 29.55 3.30 25.08
C LEU A 10 28.37 2.33 25.36
N ALA A 11 27.24 2.85 25.85
CA ALA A 11 26.02 2.05 25.92
C ALA A 11 24.77 2.92 25.73
N CYS A 12 24.55 3.46 24.51
CA CYS A 12 23.26 4.07 24.13
C CYS A 12 22.99 4.07 22.60
N THR A 13 23.64 3.20 21.81
CA THR A 13 23.37 3.11 20.36
C THR A 13 22.45 1.95 19.95
N ALA A 14 21.91 1.18 20.90
CA ALA A 14 21.07 0.01 20.59
C ALA A 14 19.54 0.27 20.61
N ALA A 15 19.09 1.52 20.78
CA ALA A 15 17.66 1.85 20.81
C ALA A 15 17.10 2.39 19.47
N ALA A 16 17.94 2.59 18.44
CA ALA A 16 17.51 3.13 17.15
C ALA A 16 17.05 2.05 16.14
N ALA A 17 17.33 0.76 16.39
CA ALA A 17 17.00 -0.30 15.45
C ALA A 17 15.55 -0.82 15.57
N ALA A 18 14.86 -0.56 16.69
CA ALA A 18 13.50 -1.06 16.93
C ALA A 18 12.41 -0.28 16.17
N LEU A 19 12.71 0.93 15.67
CA LEU A 19 11.77 1.73 14.86
C LEU A 19 11.74 1.33 13.38
N LEU A 20 12.73 0.56 12.90
CA LEU A 20 12.78 0.12 11.50
C LEU A 20 11.81 -1.03 11.20
N LEU A 21 11.34 -1.74 12.23
CA LEU A 21 10.43 -2.89 12.09
C LEU A 21 8.95 -2.49 12.14
N ALA A 22 8.63 -1.28 12.59
CA ALA A 22 7.25 -0.79 12.68
C ALA A 22 6.77 -0.05 11.42
N GLY A 23 7.64 0.23 10.44
CA GLY A 23 7.36 1.26 9.44
C GLY A 23 7.66 0.93 7.98
N CYS A 24 7.95 -0.33 7.60
CA CYS A 24 8.15 -0.64 6.17
C CYS A 24 6.92 -0.28 5.32
N ASN A 25 5.70 -0.44 5.88
CA ASN A 25 4.46 -0.20 5.15
C ASN A 25 3.91 1.22 5.29
N ASP A 26 4.47 2.07 6.16
CA ASP A 26 3.92 3.42 6.39
C ASP A 26 4.24 4.37 5.23
N ILE A 27 5.45 4.24 4.66
CA ILE A 27 5.85 4.98 3.46
C ILE A 27 4.99 4.53 2.28
N GLU A 28 4.80 3.21 2.11
CA GLU A 28 3.92 2.67 1.07
C GLU A 28 2.48 3.12 1.27
N ARG A 29 1.95 3.11 2.50
CA ARG A 29 0.60 3.61 2.82
C ARG A 29 0.45 5.11 2.52
N ALA A 30 1.48 5.91 2.79
CA ALA A 30 1.49 7.34 2.52
C ALA A 30 1.56 7.65 1.02
N LEU A 31 2.39 6.93 0.26
CA LEU A 31 2.54 7.10 -1.19
C LEU A 31 1.45 6.37 -2.00
N ASN A 32 0.68 5.47 -1.36
CA ASN A 32 -0.38 4.71 -2.00
C ASN A 32 -1.38 5.65 -2.68
N ARG A 33 -1.66 5.47 -3.97
CA ARG A 33 -2.60 6.33 -4.72
C ARG A 33 -4.04 5.85 -4.66
N GLY A 34 -4.31 4.68 -4.08
CA GLY A 34 -5.64 4.09 -4.00
C GLY A 34 -6.23 3.92 -5.39
N GLY A 35 -7.42 4.51 -5.61
CA GLY A 35 -8.11 4.49 -6.89
C GLY A 35 -7.40 5.22 -8.03
N ASP A 36 -6.45 6.11 -7.72
CA ASP A 36 -5.64 6.83 -8.71
C ASP A 36 -4.41 6.03 -9.18
N THR A 37 -4.21 4.81 -8.68
CA THR A 37 -3.13 3.92 -9.14
C THR A 37 -3.41 3.48 -10.59
N PRO A 38 -2.49 3.69 -11.54
CA PRO A 38 -2.65 3.18 -12.90
C PRO A 38 -2.68 1.64 -12.94
N CYS A 39 -3.49 1.05 -13.82
CA CYS A 39 -3.59 -0.41 -13.94
C CYS A 39 -2.25 -1.08 -14.21
N LYS A 40 -1.39 -0.48 -15.04
CA LYS A 40 -0.02 -0.98 -15.29
C LYS A 40 0.83 -1.09 -14.03
N ASP A 41 0.65 -0.15 -13.09
CA ASP A 41 1.42 -0.11 -11.85
C ASP A 41 0.81 -1.10 -10.85
N TYR A 42 -0.53 -1.15 -10.78
CA TYR A 42 -1.26 -2.06 -9.90
C TYR A 42 -0.96 -3.53 -10.15
N VAL A 43 -0.95 -3.98 -11.42
CA VAL A 43 -0.75 -5.40 -11.74
C VAL A 43 0.66 -5.90 -11.37
N GLN A 44 1.62 -4.99 -11.18
CA GLN A 44 2.99 -5.29 -10.78
C GLN A 44 3.19 -5.30 -9.26
N GLN A 45 2.19 -4.85 -8.49
CA GLN A 45 2.26 -4.85 -7.02
C GLN A 45 2.26 -6.28 -6.47
N ASP A 46 3.01 -6.49 -5.39
CA ASP A 46 2.90 -7.69 -4.57
C ASP A 46 1.55 -7.76 -3.84
N PRO A 47 1.15 -8.92 -3.30
CA PRO A 47 -0.16 -9.10 -2.66
C PRO A 47 -0.45 -8.14 -1.51
N ASP A 48 0.54 -7.79 -0.69
CA ASP A 48 0.35 -6.91 0.47
C ASP A 48 0.14 -5.47 0.00
N THR A 49 0.93 -5.01 -0.98
CA THR A 49 0.76 -3.70 -1.60
C THR A 49 -0.59 -3.57 -2.31
N LYS A 50 -1.05 -4.62 -3.01
CA LYS A 50 -2.40 -4.65 -3.60
C LYS A 50 -3.48 -4.47 -2.55
N ARG A 51 -3.38 -5.18 -1.41
CA ARG A 51 -4.34 -5.07 -0.30
C ARG A 51 -4.41 -3.63 0.23
N MET A 52 -3.26 -2.98 0.38
CA MET A 52 -3.18 -1.58 0.82
C MET A 52 -3.81 -0.63 -0.19
N THR A 53 -3.53 -0.81 -1.48
CA THR A 53 -4.10 -0.02 -2.58
C THR A 53 -5.62 -0.15 -2.64
N ILE A 54 -6.13 -1.37 -2.59
CA ILE A 54 -7.57 -1.63 -2.64
C ILE A 54 -8.28 -1.16 -1.38
N THR A 55 -7.68 -1.31 -0.20
CA THR A 55 -8.24 -0.75 1.03
C THR A 55 -8.40 0.76 0.93
N LYS A 56 -7.37 1.47 0.44
CA LYS A 56 -7.44 2.92 0.21
C LYS A 56 -8.48 3.29 -0.85
N PHE A 57 -8.55 2.53 -1.94
CA PHE A 57 -9.55 2.72 -2.99
C PHE A 57 -10.98 2.59 -2.45
N ILE A 58 -11.29 1.53 -1.68
CA ILE A 58 -12.63 1.33 -1.10
C ILE A 58 -13.01 2.49 -0.19
N LYS A 59 -12.07 2.96 0.66
CA LYS A 59 -12.28 4.12 1.53
C LYS A 59 -12.57 5.38 0.74
N GLN A 60 -11.78 5.68 -0.28
CA GLN A 60 -11.97 6.84 -1.16
C GLN A 60 -13.31 6.78 -1.90
N ASN A 61 -13.67 5.61 -2.45
CA ASN A 61 -14.90 5.43 -3.23
C ASN A 61 -16.15 5.48 -2.36
N SER A 62 -16.07 4.98 -1.13
CA SER A 62 -17.22 4.92 -0.21
C SER A 62 -17.31 6.14 0.71
N GLY A 63 -16.28 7.00 0.73
CA GLY A 63 -16.20 8.16 1.63
C GLY A 63 -16.11 7.78 3.11
N ILE A 64 -15.53 6.62 3.43
CA ILE A 64 -15.40 6.12 4.80
C ILE A 64 -13.95 6.14 5.25
N ASP A 65 -13.71 6.45 6.53
CA ASP A 65 -12.38 6.41 7.14
C ASP A 65 -12.11 5.07 7.87
N SER A 66 -13.18 4.36 8.25
CA SER A 66 -13.09 3.06 8.91
C SER A 66 -12.50 1.99 7.98
N GLU A 67 -11.85 0.99 8.57
CA GLU A 67 -11.34 -0.14 7.81
C GLU A 67 -12.50 -0.95 7.21
N PRO A 68 -12.51 -1.21 5.89
CA PRO A 68 -13.50 -2.07 5.26
C PRO A 68 -13.34 -3.51 5.72
N ALA A 69 -14.41 -4.31 5.61
CA ALA A 69 -14.33 -5.73 5.87
C ALA A 69 -13.29 -6.40 4.97
N GLY A 70 -12.48 -7.31 5.52
CA GLY A 70 -11.43 -7.99 4.77
C GLY A 70 -11.95 -8.73 3.54
N THR A 71 -13.14 -9.33 3.62
CA THR A 71 -13.82 -9.98 2.50
C THR A 71 -14.19 -9.02 1.37
N ALA A 72 -14.54 -7.76 1.69
CA ALA A 72 -14.77 -6.73 0.69
C ALA A 72 -13.47 -6.36 -0.02
N VAL A 73 -12.37 -6.22 0.72
CA VAL A 73 -11.03 -5.97 0.14
C VAL A 73 -10.64 -7.09 -0.81
N ASP A 74 -10.76 -8.35 -0.39
CA ASP A 74 -10.39 -9.53 -1.19
C ASP A 74 -11.25 -9.63 -2.47
N ALA A 75 -12.57 -9.43 -2.35
CA ALA A 75 -13.46 -9.42 -3.50
C ALA A 75 -13.15 -8.28 -4.48
N THR A 76 -12.78 -7.10 -3.97
CA THR A 76 -12.39 -5.97 -4.83
C THR A 76 -11.03 -6.19 -5.49
N ILE A 77 -10.06 -6.86 -4.82
CA ILE A 77 -8.79 -7.25 -5.45
C ILE A 77 -9.06 -8.10 -6.69
N ILE A 78 -9.88 -9.15 -6.58
CA ILE A 78 -10.21 -10.04 -7.71
C ILE A 78 -10.84 -9.25 -8.87
N GLN A 79 -11.77 -8.34 -8.56
CA GLN A 79 -12.44 -7.52 -9.58
C GLN A 79 -11.46 -6.58 -10.28
N VAL A 80 -10.62 -5.87 -9.52
CA VAL A 80 -9.65 -4.94 -10.08
C VAL A 80 -8.57 -5.67 -10.85
N ASP A 81 -8.10 -6.84 -10.39
CA ASP A 81 -7.17 -7.69 -11.14
C ASP A 81 -7.75 -8.06 -12.51
N LEU A 82 -9.02 -8.50 -12.55
CA LEU A 82 -9.68 -8.85 -13.81
C LEU A 82 -9.80 -7.64 -14.74
N LEU A 83 -10.26 -6.51 -14.23
CA LEU A 83 -10.47 -5.30 -15.02
C LEU A 83 -9.14 -4.75 -15.54
N CYS A 84 -8.14 -4.58 -14.66
CA CYS A 84 -6.85 -4.03 -15.04
C CYS A 84 -6.04 -4.95 -15.96
N ALA A 85 -6.17 -6.27 -15.84
CA ALA A 85 -5.56 -7.20 -16.80
C ALA A 85 -6.16 -7.09 -18.20
N GLY A 86 -7.43 -6.70 -18.31
CA GLY A 86 -8.15 -6.54 -19.58
C GLY A 86 -8.09 -5.14 -20.20
N GLN A 87 -7.75 -4.10 -19.42
CA GLN A 87 -7.75 -2.73 -19.91
C GLN A 87 -6.84 -2.55 -21.13
N ARG A 88 -7.37 -1.96 -22.22
CA ARG A 88 -6.56 -1.62 -23.40
C ARG A 88 -5.58 -0.49 -23.13
N ASN A 89 -6.03 0.50 -22.36
CA ASN A 89 -5.21 1.60 -21.88
C ASN A 89 -4.65 1.24 -20.50
N ALA A 90 -3.38 0.82 -20.44
CA ALA A 90 -2.74 0.40 -19.20
C ALA A 90 -2.51 1.56 -18.21
N ASP A 91 -2.60 2.82 -18.67
CA ASP A 91 -2.53 4.01 -17.82
C ASP A 91 -3.88 4.33 -17.15
N THR A 92 -4.95 3.59 -17.45
CA THR A 92 -6.26 3.76 -16.80
C THR A 92 -6.12 3.63 -15.28
N PRO A 93 -6.53 4.64 -14.49
CA PRO A 93 -6.58 4.51 -13.04
C PRO A 93 -7.60 3.44 -12.61
N ILE A 94 -7.33 2.70 -11.53
CA ILE A 94 -8.23 1.66 -10.99
C ILE A 94 -9.67 2.15 -10.87
N LYS A 95 -9.90 3.37 -10.36
CA LYS A 95 -11.24 3.93 -10.17
C LYS A 95 -12.04 4.12 -11.48
N ASN A 96 -11.36 4.12 -12.62
CA ASN A 96 -11.92 4.26 -13.95
C ASN A 96 -11.83 2.97 -14.78
N ALA A 97 -11.26 1.89 -14.24
CA ALA A 97 -11.19 0.61 -14.93
C ALA A 97 -12.60 0.01 -15.00
N ASP A 98 -13.08 -0.23 -16.20
CA ASP A 98 -14.44 -0.73 -16.45
C ASP A 98 -14.46 -1.68 -17.64
N VAL A 99 -15.54 -2.44 -17.79
CA VAL A 99 -15.66 -3.42 -18.88
C VAL A 99 -15.59 -2.76 -20.26
N ALA A 100 -16.01 -1.50 -20.42
CA ALA A 100 -15.94 -0.81 -21.71
C ALA A 100 -14.48 -0.51 -22.10
N GLY A 101 -13.61 -0.21 -21.14
CA GLY A 101 -12.17 0.02 -21.35
C GLY A 101 -11.38 -1.21 -21.82
N ILE A 102 -11.98 -2.41 -21.73
CA ILE A 102 -11.43 -3.66 -22.29
C ILE A 102 -11.62 -3.71 -23.82
N PHE A 103 -12.69 -3.11 -24.34
CA PHE A 103 -13.02 -3.14 -25.77
C PHE A 103 -12.66 -1.83 -26.49
N ILE A 104 -12.75 -0.71 -25.78
CA ILE A 104 -12.59 0.64 -26.31
C ILE A 104 -11.37 1.28 -25.66
N ASN A 105 -10.52 1.92 -26.46
CA ASN A 105 -9.41 2.71 -25.93
C ASN A 105 -9.97 4.05 -25.43
N LYS A 106 -10.16 4.14 -24.11
CA LYS A 106 -10.59 5.36 -23.41
C LYS A 106 -9.40 6.17 -22.92
#